data_AF-A0A1Y1MI42-F1
#
_entry.id   AF-A0A1Y1MI42-F1
#
_cell.length_a   1.000
_cell.length_b   1.000
_cell.length_c   1.000
_cell.angle_alpha   90.00
_cell.angle_beta   90.00
_cell.angle_gamma   90.00
#
_symmetry.space_group_name_H-M   'P 1'
#
loop_
_entity.id
_entity.type
_entity.pdbx_description
1 polymer ?
#
loop_
_entity_poly.entity_id
_entity_poly.type
_entity_poly.pdbx_seq_one_letter_code
_entity_poly.pdbx_strand_id
1 'polypeptide(L)'
;MALSRNEINLRRLLNKCELMVKSKQKKDERFPQYIQSLEEMWKTLQATVSSKGEGSVREYYERILNLKIALGLLPEDTFVGKLIDGTEGSKLSPRDELLGKNG
;
A
#
# COMPACT_ATOMS: atom_id res chain seq x y z
N MET A 1 -11.38 5.71 -20.71
CA MET A 1 -12.27 5.97 -19.55
C MET A 1 -11.55 6.91 -18.62
N ALA A 2 -12.18 8.02 -18.22
CA ALA A 2 -11.62 8.90 -17.20
C ALA A 2 -11.75 8.24 -15.82
N LEU A 3 -10.73 8.40 -14.98
CA LEU A 3 -10.74 7.87 -13.62
C LEU A 3 -11.80 8.61 -12.79
N SER A 4 -12.41 7.90 -11.84
CA SER A 4 -13.34 8.53 -10.91
C SER A 4 -12.62 9.55 -10.03
N ARG A 5 -13.34 10.57 -9.54
CA ARG A 5 -12.78 11.55 -8.60
C ARG A 5 -12.19 10.87 -7.35
N ASN A 6 -12.83 9.80 -6.88
CA ASN A 6 -12.36 9.01 -5.75
C ASN A 6 -11.00 8.35 -6.06
N GLU A 7 -10.87 7.73 -7.22
CA GLU A 7 -9.61 7.12 -7.66
C GLU A 7 -8.49 8.15 -7.86
N ILE A 8 -8.81 9.32 -8.42
CA ILE A 8 -7.84 10.42 -8.56
C ILE A 8 -7.33 10.88 -7.18
N ASN A 9 -8.24 11.04 -6.21
CA ASN A 9 -7.88 11.43 -4.85
C ASN A 9 -7.02 10.36 -4.16
N LEU A 10 -7.41 9.08 -4.29
CA LEU A 10 -6.66 7.94 -3.78
C LEU A 10 -5.22 7.96 -4.33
N ARG A 11 -5.05 8.03 -5.65
CA ARG A 11 -3.72 8.08 -6.30
C ARG A 11 -2.86 9.24 -5.80
N ARG A 12 -3.45 10.43 -5.61
CA ARG A 12 -2.73 11.62 -5.13
C ARG A 12 -2.26 11.44 -3.69
N LEU A 13 -3.15 11.02 -2.80
CA LEU A 13 -2.79 10.82 -1.39
C LEU A 13 -1.75 9.71 -1.24
N LEU A 14 -1.89 8.65 -2.03
CA LEU A 14 -1.01 7.49 -1.97
C LEU A 14 0.41 7.86 -2.41
N ASN A 15 0.57 8.60 -3.51
CA ASN A 15 1.86 9.15 -3.92
C ASN A 15 2.46 10.08 -2.85
N LYS A 16 1.64 10.90 -2.17
CA LYS A 16 2.11 11.77 -1.08
C LYS A 16 2.67 10.93 0.07
N CYS A 17 1.95 9.89 0.50
CA CYS A 17 2.40 8.99 1.55
C CYS A 17 3.71 8.28 1.17
N GLU A 18 3.84 7.78 -0.05
CA GLU A 18 5.09 7.14 -0.51
C GLU A 18 6.28 8.11 -0.50
N LEU A 19 6.05 9.37 -0.88
CA LEU A 19 7.08 10.41 -0.79
C LEU A 19 7.46 10.71 0.66
N MET A 20 6.49 10.80 1.57
CA MET A 20 6.75 11.00 3.00
C MET A 20 7.59 9.86 3.60
N VAL A 21 7.33 8.60 3.21
CA VAL A 21 8.18 7.45 3.58
C VAL A 21 9.61 7.64 3.06
N LYS A 22 9.78 7.96 1.77
CA LYS A 22 11.10 8.16 1.13
C LYS A 22 11.88 9.33 1.74
N SER A 23 11.19 10.42 2.07
CA SER A 23 11.78 11.60 2.71
C SER A 23 12.00 11.45 4.22
N LYS A 24 11.85 10.23 4.78
CA LYS A 24 12.03 9.92 6.21
C LYS A 24 11.09 10.73 7.14
N GLN A 25 9.96 11.21 6.64
CA GLN A 25 8.95 11.96 7.40
C GLN A 25 7.92 11.03 8.07
N LYS A 26 8.34 9.82 8.44
CA LYS A 26 7.48 8.79 9.04
C LYS A 26 6.88 9.19 10.40
N LYS A 27 7.50 10.17 11.07
CA LYS A 27 7.09 10.68 12.39
C LYS A 27 6.06 11.82 12.31
N ASP A 28 5.61 12.19 11.11
CA ASP A 28 4.57 13.19 10.95
C ASP A 28 3.26 12.69 11.58
N GLU A 29 2.69 13.48 12.48
CA GLU A 29 1.45 13.16 13.21
C GLU A 29 0.24 12.94 12.30
N ARG A 30 0.27 13.47 11.08
CA ARG A 30 -0.81 13.36 10.09
C ARG A 30 -0.74 12.04 9.32
N PHE A 31 0.38 11.34 9.37
CA PHE A 31 0.60 10.12 8.58
C PHE A 31 -0.44 9.03 8.89
N PRO A 32 -0.75 8.71 10.16
CA PRO A 32 -1.77 7.72 10.50
C PRO A 32 -3.15 8.07 9.93
N GLN A 33 -3.53 9.35 9.95
CA GLN A 33 -4.80 9.82 9.37
C GLN A 33 -4.82 9.65 7.85
N TYR A 34 -3.69 9.91 7.18
CA TYR A 34 -3.58 9.66 5.74
C TYR A 34 -3.72 8.18 5.39
N ILE A 35 -3.14 7.27 6.20
CA ILE A 35 -3.34 5.83 5.99
C ILE A 35 -4.81 5.45 6.15
N GLN A 36 -5.48 5.93 7.20
CA GLN A 36 -6.90 5.68 7.41
C GLN A 36 -7.74 6.15 6.21
N SER A 37 -7.52 7.38 5.74
CA SER A 37 -8.24 7.92 4.57
C SER A 37 -7.96 7.13 3.28
N LEU A 38 -6.73 6.60 3.10
CA LEU A 38 -6.40 5.73 1.98
C LEU A 38 -7.23 4.44 2.00
N GLU A 39 -7.39 3.83 3.17
CA GLU A 39 -8.18 2.60 3.32
C GLU A 39 -9.67 2.84 3.04
N GLU A 40 -10.23 3.95 3.53
CA GLU A 40 -11.62 4.31 3.27
C GLU A 40 -11.87 4.56 1.77
N MET A 41 -11.02 5.38 1.14
CA MET A 41 -11.13 5.65 -0.31
C MET A 41 -10.96 4.38 -1.14
N TRP A 42 -10.05 3.48 -0.75
CA TRP A 42 -9.89 2.18 -1.39
C TRP A 42 -11.12 1.29 -1.24
N LYS A 43 -11.70 1.16 -0.03
CA LYS A 43 -12.94 0.39 0.19
C LYS A 43 -14.09 0.93 -0.66
N THR A 44 -14.25 2.25 -0.73
CA THR A 44 -15.24 2.89 -1.60
C THR A 44 -14.97 2.56 -3.07
N LEU A 45 -13.71 2.62 -3.51
CA LEU A 45 -13.36 2.27 -4.89
C LEU A 45 -13.67 0.79 -5.18
N GLN A 46 -13.28 -0.12 -4.29
CA GLN A 46 -13.54 -1.55 -4.41
C GLN A 46 -15.04 -1.84 -4.56
N ALA A 47 -15.89 -1.23 -3.73
CA ALA A 47 -17.34 -1.40 -3.79
C ALA A 47 -17.97 -0.90 -5.12
N THR A 48 -17.31 0.03 -5.82
CA THR A 48 -17.81 0.59 -7.08
C THR A 48 -17.34 -0.15 -8.33
N VAL A 49 -16.33 -1.02 -8.21
CA VAL A 49 -15.70 -1.68 -9.35
C VAL A 49 -16.31 -3.08 -9.52
N SER A 50 -17.13 -3.24 -10.56
CA SER A 50 -17.92 -4.46 -10.75
C SER A 50 -17.22 -5.61 -11.50
N SER A 51 -16.04 -5.40 -12.14
CA SER A 51 -15.18 -6.45 -12.76
C SER A 51 -13.97 -5.88 -13.54
N LYS A 52 -14.10 -4.70 -14.19
CA LYS A 52 -13.08 -4.19 -15.15
C LYS A 52 -11.92 -3.39 -14.54
N GLY A 53 -11.91 -3.19 -13.22
CA GLY A 53 -10.89 -2.40 -12.51
C GLY A 53 -10.19 -3.14 -11.36
N GLU A 54 -10.42 -4.45 -11.24
CA GLU A 54 -9.87 -5.27 -10.13
C GLU A 54 -8.34 -5.20 -10.04
N GLY A 55 -7.65 -5.15 -11.18
CA GLY A 55 -6.19 -5.01 -11.22
C GLY A 55 -5.71 -3.75 -10.49
N SER A 56 -6.28 -2.58 -10.82
CA SER A 56 -5.88 -1.31 -10.20
C SER A 56 -6.31 -1.20 -8.73
N VAL A 57 -7.48 -1.74 -8.37
CA VAL A 57 -7.95 -1.78 -6.97
C VAL A 57 -7.01 -2.63 -6.10
N ARG A 58 -6.57 -3.78 -6.63
CA ARG A 58 -5.58 -4.64 -5.96
C ARG A 58 -4.24 -3.93 -5.79
N GLU A 59 -3.73 -3.30 -6.85
CA GLU A 59 -2.47 -2.55 -6.79
C GLU A 59 -2.50 -1.42 -5.75
N TYR A 60 -3.63 -0.71 -5.62
CA TYR A 60 -3.77 0.31 -4.59
C TYR A 60 -3.72 -0.29 -3.18
N TYR A 61 -4.37 -1.44 -2.96
CA TYR A 61 -4.32 -2.13 -1.68
C TYR A 61 -2.90 -2.58 -1.32
N GLU A 62 -2.18 -3.18 -2.27
CA GLU A 62 -0.77 -3.60 -2.12
C GLU A 62 0.12 -2.43 -1.69
N ARG A 63 -0.05 -1.26 -2.31
CA ARG A 63 0.70 -0.07 -1.95
C ARG A 63 0.32 0.48 -0.57
N ILE A 64 -0.95 0.44 -0.18
CA ILE A 64 -1.39 0.83 1.18
C ILE A 64 -0.76 -0.09 2.23
N LEU A 65 -0.69 -1.40 1.97
CA LEU A 65 -0.03 -2.34 2.86
C LEU A 65 1.48 -2.07 2.98
N ASN A 66 2.16 -1.79 1.88
CA ASN A 66 3.57 -1.40 1.91
C ASN A 66 3.80 -0.13 2.74
N LEU A 67 2.88 0.84 2.70
CA LEU A 67 2.95 2.02 3.56
C LEU A 67 2.79 1.65 5.05
N LYS A 68 1.86 0.77 5.38
CA LYS A 68 1.66 0.28 6.75
C LYS A 68 2.89 -0.46 7.29
N ILE A 69 3.50 -1.33 6.49
CA ILE A 69 4.75 -2.01 6.81
C ILE A 69 5.87 -0.99 7.03
N ALA A 70 6.02 -0.03 6.12
CA ALA A 70 7.06 1.00 6.22
C ALA A 70 6.90 1.89 7.46
N LEU A 71 5.69 2.02 8.00
CA LEU A 71 5.37 2.74 9.22
C LEU A 71 5.47 1.87 10.49
N GLY A 72 5.76 0.57 10.36
CA GLY A 72 5.78 -0.37 11.47
C GLY A 72 4.39 -0.70 12.03
N LEU A 73 3.32 -0.40 11.29
CA LEU A 73 1.95 -0.74 11.64
C LEU A 73 1.61 -2.21 11.33
N LEU A 74 2.41 -2.84 10.47
CA LEU A 74 2.34 -4.26 10.11
C LEU A 74 3.76 -4.87 10.10
N PRO A 75 3.90 -6.16 10.40
CA PRO A 75 5.19 -6.84 10.32
C PRO A 75 5.71 -6.90 8.88
N GLU A 76 7.03 -6.89 8.70
CA GLU A 76 7.67 -6.90 7.37
C GLU A 76 7.41 -8.20 6.59
N ASP A 77 7.18 -9.32 7.27
CA ASP A 77 6.75 -10.59 6.68
C ASP A 77 5.24 -10.66 6.36
N THR A 78 4.53 -9.53 6.38
CA THR A 78 3.11 -9.50 5.99
C THR A 78 2.95 -9.91 4.52
N PHE A 79 2.35 -11.08 4.32
CA PHE A 79 2.15 -11.67 3.00
C PHE A 79 0.90 -11.06 2.34
N VAL A 80 1.12 -10.15 1.39
CA VAL A 80 0.03 -9.36 0.79
C VAL A 80 -0.95 -10.24 0.00
N GLY A 81 -0.46 -11.24 -0.73
CA GLY A 81 -1.32 -12.13 -1.51
C GLY A 81 -2.33 -12.92 -0.68
N LYS A 82 -1.95 -13.30 0.55
CA LYS A 82 -2.82 -14.06 1.47
C LYS A 82 -4.00 -13.25 1.99
N LEU A 83 -3.87 -11.92 2.05
CA LEU A 83 -4.91 -11.01 2.54
C LEU A 83 -5.96 -10.66 1.48
N ILE A 84 -5.61 -10.77 0.20
CA ILE A 84 -6.47 -10.33 -0.92
C ILE A 84 -7.33 -11.49 -1.43
N ASP A 85 -6.78 -12.70 -1.50
CA ASP A 85 -7.42 -13.83 -2.20
C ASP A 85 -7.59 -15.08 -1.32
N GLY A 86 -7.11 -15.05 -0.06
CA GLY A 86 -7.07 -16.25 0.79
C GLY A 86 -6.12 -17.35 0.28
N THR A 87 -5.49 -17.16 -0.88
CA THR A 87 -4.48 -18.03 -1.47
C THR A 87 -3.07 -17.44 -1.28
N GLU A 88 -2.07 -18.33 -1.17
CA GLU A 88 -0.68 -17.98 -0.89
C GLU A 88 -0.05 -17.19 -2.06
N GLY A 89 -0.26 -15.87 -2.12
CA GLY A 89 0.32 -15.03 -3.16
C GLY A 89 1.72 -14.51 -2.83
N SER A 90 2.69 -14.91 -3.67
CA SER A 90 4.11 -14.55 -3.77
C SER A 90 4.68 -13.50 -2.79
N LYS A 91 5.71 -13.93 -2.05
CA LYS A 91 6.50 -13.13 -1.12
C LYS A 91 7.00 -11.85 -1.81
N LEU A 92 6.59 -10.68 -1.30
CA LEU A 92 7.25 -9.42 -1.64
C LEU A 92 8.65 -9.49 -1.04
N SER A 93 9.62 -9.82 -1.89
CA SER A 93 10.98 -10.13 -1.47
C SER A 93 11.60 -8.92 -0.76
N PRO A 94 12.11 -9.07 0.48
CA PRO A 94 12.94 -8.08 1.12
C PRO A 94 14.21 -7.94 0.30
N ARG A 95 14.43 -6.76 -0.28
CA ARG A 95 15.65 -6.42 -0.98
C ARG A 95 16.66 -5.92 0.05
N ASP A 96 17.23 -6.83 0.86
CA ASP A 96 18.51 -6.62 1.56
C ASP A 96 18.99 -7.94 2.22
N GLU A 97 19.91 -8.65 1.57
CA GLU A 97 20.98 -9.35 2.27
C GLU A 97 22.24 -9.24 1.39
N LEU A 98 22.75 -8.01 1.29
CA LEU A 98 24.14 -7.72 0.92
C LEU A 98 24.81 -7.07 2.12
N LEU A 99 25.12 -7.86 3.15
CA LEU A 99 26.19 -7.53 4.10
C LEU A 99 27.02 -8.77 4.36
N GLY A 100 28.26 -8.70 3.90
CA GLY A 100 29.19 -9.80 3.94
C GLY A 100 29.54 -10.28 5.33
N LYS A 101 29.99 -11.52 5.38
CA LYS A 101 30.99 -11.96 6.34
C LYS A 101 32.24 -12.35 5.57
N ASN A 102 33.22 -11.44 5.61
CA ASN A 102 34.63 -11.80 5.51
C ASN A 102 34.99 -12.65 6.76
N GLY A 103 35.87 -13.64 6.57
CA GLY A 103 36.47 -14.42 7.66
C GLY A 103 36.62 -15.87 7.28
#